data_AF-A0A9W9C688-F1
#
_entry.id   AF-A0A9W9C688-F1
#
_cell.length_a   1.000
_cell.length_b   1.000
_cell.length_c   1.000
_cell.angle_alpha   90.00
_cell.angle_beta   90.00
_cell.angle_gamma   90.00
#
_symmetry.space_group_name_H-M   'P 1'
#
loop_
_entity.id
_entity.type
_entity.pdbx_description
1 polymer ?
#
loop_
_entity_poly.entity_id
_entity_poly.type
_entity_poly.pdbx_seq_one_letter_code
_entity_poly.pdbx_strand_id
1 'polypeptide(L)'
;MSCTSFARFLVYLVAIITLVTPAVASFDVYRIDVLHHAPMKRHARDLEVNTTIAGNTETTHWSVVPHIWGCQDFGRAQHISDSKDVSGNKLGIRCRGDGCIHDHSTDNIELVEMHWTNKPLFHWTIYHDWLDEAGNWQLRGTDGNAYGACKPIGTPGVWDYCSFSHPPELGATETYVVHKKFQCFTGFTPEDINAGS
;
A
#
# COMPACT_ATOMS: atom_id res chain seq x y z
N MET A 1 34.22 -24.85 -41.64
CA MET A 1 33.23 -24.67 -40.56
C MET A 1 31.91 -24.26 -41.20
N SER A 2 30.87 -25.09 -41.05
CA SER A 2 29.59 -24.91 -41.76
C SER A 2 28.73 -23.84 -41.08
N CYS A 3 28.20 -22.91 -41.89
CA CYS A 3 27.38 -21.76 -41.49
C CYS A 3 26.08 -22.15 -40.75
N THR A 4 25.65 -23.40 -40.83
CA THR A 4 24.39 -23.89 -40.24
C THR A 4 24.45 -24.22 -38.74
N SER A 5 25.65 -24.40 -38.18
CA SER A 5 25.81 -24.74 -36.75
C SER A 5 25.71 -23.50 -35.84
N PHE A 6 26.13 -22.33 -36.33
CA PHE A 6 26.12 -21.07 -35.58
C PHE A 6 24.70 -20.53 -35.37
N ALA A 7 23.82 -20.71 -36.37
CA ALA A 7 22.43 -20.26 -36.30
C ALA A 7 21.60 -21.03 -35.24
N ARG A 8 21.87 -22.34 -35.06
CA ARG A 8 21.18 -23.15 -34.04
C ARG A 8 21.58 -22.73 -32.63
N PHE A 9 22.84 -22.39 -32.40
CA PHE A 9 23.33 -21.94 -31.10
C PHE A 9 22.70 -20.59 -30.66
N LEU A 10 22.50 -19.67 -31.61
CA LEU A 10 21.85 -18.38 -31.37
C LEU A 10 20.36 -18.51 -31.02
N VAL A 11 19.63 -19.43 -31.64
CA VAL A 11 18.20 -19.66 -31.34
C VAL A 11 18.00 -20.24 -29.93
N TYR A 12 18.90 -21.11 -29.46
CA TYR A 12 18.86 -21.62 -28.07
C TYR A 12 19.19 -20.54 -27.04
N LEU A 13 20.09 -19.60 -27.35
CA LEU A 13 20.44 -18.48 -26.46
C LEU A 13 19.28 -17.49 -26.29
N VAL A 14 18.55 -17.16 -27.36
CA VAL A 14 17.40 -16.24 -27.28
C VAL A 14 16.23 -16.86 -26.49
N ALA A 15 15.99 -18.17 -26.63
CA ALA A 15 14.93 -18.86 -25.89
C ALA A 15 15.20 -18.96 -24.37
N ILE A 16 16.47 -19.04 -23.95
CA ILE A 16 16.86 -19.05 -22.53
C ILE A 16 16.82 -17.64 -21.92
N ILE A 17 17.13 -16.60 -22.70
CA ILE A 17 17.08 -15.20 -22.22
C ILE A 17 15.64 -14.73 -21.97
N THR A 18 14.63 -15.26 -22.66
CA THR A 18 13.21 -14.93 -22.39
C THR A 18 12.59 -15.62 -21.18
N LEU A 19 13.28 -16.59 -20.56
CA LEU A 19 12.74 -17.37 -19.42
C LEU A 19 13.15 -16.81 -18.04
N VAL A 20 13.93 -15.73 -18.01
CA VAL A 20 14.47 -15.15 -16.75
C VAL A 20 14.28 -13.64 -16.72
N THR A 21 13.18 -13.12 -17.26
CA THR A 21 12.71 -11.82 -16.78
C THR A 21 12.06 -12.08 -15.42
N PRO A 22 12.62 -11.56 -14.31
CA PRO A 22 11.95 -11.68 -13.02
C PRO A 22 10.52 -11.15 -13.19
N ALA A 23 9.53 -11.92 -12.76
CA ALA A 23 8.16 -11.45 -12.75
C ALA A 23 8.13 -10.16 -11.94
N VAL A 24 7.81 -9.05 -12.61
CA VAL A 24 7.64 -7.76 -11.94
C VAL A 24 6.34 -7.88 -11.16
N ALA A 25 6.45 -8.02 -9.84
CA ALA A 25 5.32 -7.91 -8.96
C ALA A 25 4.83 -6.45 -8.98
N SER A 26 3.52 -6.27 -8.88
CA SER A 26 2.95 -4.93 -8.75
C SER A 26 1.97 -4.89 -7.59
N PHE A 27 2.08 -3.83 -6.81
CA PHE A 27 1.23 -3.57 -5.67
C PHE A 27 0.85 -2.10 -5.63
N ASP A 28 -0.25 -1.82 -4.97
CA ASP A 28 -0.75 -0.48 -4.79
C ASP A 28 -0.61 -0.08 -3.32
N VAL A 29 -0.14 1.14 -3.08
CA VAL A 29 -0.05 1.74 -1.75
C VAL A 29 -1.26 2.65 -1.56
N TYR A 30 -2.04 2.37 -0.53
CA TYR A 30 -3.22 3.15 -0.16
C TYR A 30 -2.98 3.87 1.16
N ARG A 31 -3.50 5.09 1.25
CA ARG A 31 -3.92 5.68 2.52
C ARG A 31 -5.38 5.28 2.73
N ILE A 32 -5.77 4.92 3.94
CA ILE A 32 -7.09 4.36 4.23
C ILE A 32 -7.65 5.02 5.47
N ASP A 33 -8.89 5.50 5.39
CA ASP A 33 -9.64 5.96 6.55
C ASP A 33 -10.61 4.86 6.98
N VAL A 34 -10.52 4.44 8.25
CA VAL A 34 -11.35 3.40 8.84
C VAL A 34 -12.39 4.07 9.73
N LEU A 35 -13.63 4.02 9.27
CA LEU A 35 -14.80 4.55 9.96
C LEU A 35 -15.41 3.46 10.84
N HIS A 36 -15.38 3.67 12.15
CA HIS A 36 -15.97 2.77 13.12
C HIS A 36 -17.39 3.21 13.45
N HIS A 37 -18.37 2.39 13.08
CA HIS A 37 -19.78 2.65 13.38
C HIS A 37 -20.18 1.84 14.61
N ALA A 38 -20.38 2.51 15.75
CA ALA A 38 -20.83 1.82 16.95
C ALA A 38 -22.20 1.14 16.70
N PRO A 39 -22.43 -0.07 17.21
CA PRO A 39 -23.73 -0.71 17.09
C PRO A 39 -24.77 0.17 17.79
N MET A 40 -25.84 0.53 17.08
CA MET A 40 -26.99 1.22 17.69
C MET A 40 -27.52 0.35 18.85
N LYS A 41 -27.31 0.77 20.09
CA LYS A 41 -27.91 0.14 21.27
C LYS A 41 -29.43 0.31 21.19
N ARG A 42 -30.13 -0.68 20.63
CA ARG A 42 -31.60 -0.78 20.70
C ARG A 42 -32.03 -1.25 22.10
N HIS A 43 -31.89 -0.40 23.10
CA HIS A 43 -32.68 -0.49 24.33
C HIS A 43 -33.32 0.85 24.63
N ALA A 44 -34.44 1.09 23.94
CA ALA A 44 -35.25 2.30 24.01
C ALA A 44 -36.22 2.31 25.20
N ARG A 45 -35.77 2.04 26.44
CA ARG A 45 -36.63 2.28 27.62
C ARG A 45 -36.03 2.98 28.83
N ASP A 46 -34.71 2.99 29.05
CA ASP A 46 -34.16 3.52 30.31
C ASP A 46 -32.91 4.42 30.16
N LEU A 47 -32.71 5.13 29.04
CA LEU A 47 -31.61 6.10 28.95
C LEU A 47 -32.05 7.48 29.48
N GLU A 48 -31.52 7.84 30.65
CA GLU A 48 -31.55 9.20 31.18
C GLU A 48 -31.05 10.21 30.14
N VAL A 49 -31.72 11.37 30.12
CA VAL A 49 -31.49 12.52 29.25
C VAL A 49 -30.12 13.15 29.55
N ASN A 50 -29.02 12.48 29.19
CA ASN A 50 -27.71 13.09 28.93
C ASN A 50 -26.64 12.12 28.38
N THR A 51 -27.02 11.01 27.73
CA THR A 51 -26.03 10.07 27.18
C THR A 51 -25.65 10.50 25.76
N THR A 52 -24.39 10.91 25.60
CA THR A 52 -23.76 11.23 24.33
C THR A 52 -23.95 10.08 23.35
N ILE A 53 -24.67 10.34 22.26
CA ILE A 53 -24.90 9.43 21.15
C ILE A 53 -23.54 9.03 20.58
N ALA A 54 -23.35 7.72 20.34
CA ALA A 54 -22.17 7.08 19.78
C ALA A 54 -21.32 8.00 18.87
N GLY A 55 -20.08 8.28 19.29
CA GLY A 55 -19.12 8.98 18.44
C GLY A 55 -18.56 8.02 17.40
N ASN A 56 -18.71 8.35 16.12
CA ASN A 56 -17.95 7.71 15.06
C ASN A 56 -16.47 8.08 15.27
N THR A 57 -15.58 7.09 15.30
CA THR A 57 -14.13 7.33 15.29
C THR A 57 -13.57 6.99 13.93
N GLU A 58 -12.78 7.91 13.40
CA GLU A 58 -12.02 7.74 12.16
C GLU A 58 -10.55 7.57 12.51
N THR A 59 -9.94 6.50 12.01
CA THR A 59 -8.49 6.28 12.09
C THR A 59 -7.92 6.18 10.70
N THR A 60 -6.75 6.79 10.47
CA THR A 60 -6.08 6.73 9.17
C THR A 60 -4.87 5.82 9.23
N HIS A 61 -4.74 4.95 8.23
CA HIS A 61 -3.67 4.00 8.09
C HIS A 61 -3.15 3.97 6.66
N TRP A 62 -2.07 3.23 6.44
CA TRP A 62 -1.54 2.89 5.14
C TRP A 62 -1.53 1.37 4.98
N SER A 63 -1.78 0.91 3.76
CA SER A 63 -1.66 -0.51 3.42
C SER A 63 -1.14 -0.71 2.01
N VAL A 64 -0.58 -1.90 1.82
CA VAL A 64 -0.16 -2.44 0.54
C VAL A 64 -1.07 -3.60 0.16
N VAL A 65 -1.65 -3.54 -1.03
CA VAL A 65 -2.49 -4.61 -1.60
C VAL A 65 -2.06 -4.92 -3.03
N PRO A 66 -2.42 -6.08 -3.60
CA PRO A 66 -2.17 -6.37 -5.01
C PRO A 66 -2.73 -5.28 -5.93
N HIS A 67 -2.10 -5.05 -7.08
CA HIS A 67 -2.62 -4.06 -8.05
C HIS A 67 -4.05 -4.38 -8.51
N ILE A 68 -4.34 -5.68 -8.71
CA ILE A 68 -5.70 -6.18 -8.93
C ILE A 68 -6.23 -6.57 -7.56
N TRP A 69 -6.94 -5.66 -6.91
CA TRP A 69 -7.44 -5.82 -5.56
C TRP A 69 -8.95 -6.05 -5.52
N GLY A 70 -9.42 -6.67 -4.46
CA GLY A 70 -10.81 -6.65 -4.00
C GLY A 70 -10.88 -6.23 -2.54
N CYS A 71 -12.07 -5.89 -2.05
CA CYS A 71 -12.20 -5.37 -0.69
C CYS A 71 -11.55 -6.26 0.37
N GLN A 72 -11.67 -7.59 0.24
CA GLN A 72 -11.06 -8.56 1.17
C GLN A 72 -9.54 -8.43 1.32
N ASP A 73 -8.83 -7.81 0.38
CA ASP A 73 -7.39 -7.58 0.49
C ASP A 73 -7.09 -6.56 1.59
N PHE A 74 -7.94 -5.56 1.78
CA PHE A 74 -7.78 -4.60 2.88
C PHE A 74 -7.98 -5.24 4.25
N GLY A 75 -8.98 -6.12 4.41
CA GLY A 75 -9.21 -6.82 5.67
C GLY A 75 -8.12 -7.87 6.02
N ARG A 76 -7.22 -8.17 5.09
CA ARG A 76 -6.08 -9.09 5.29
C ARG A 76 -4.73 -8.38 5.32
N ALA A 77 -4.66 -7.18 4.77
CA ALA A 77 -3.43 -6.39 4.70
C ALA A 77 -3.05 -5.85 6.08
N GLN A 78 -1.76 -5.58 6.25
CA GLN A 78 -1.28 -4.86 7.40
C GLN A 78 -1.72 -3.39 7.32
N HIS A 79 -2.23 -2.84 8.42
CA HIS A 79 -2.54 -1.42 8.54
C HIS A 79 -1.48 -0.73 9.39
N ILE A 80 -0.70 0.16 8.77
CA ILE A 80 0.39 0.88 9.43
C ILE A 80 0.03 2.36 9.56
N SER A 81 0.12 2.89 10.77
CA SER A 81 -0.18 4.29 11.05
C SER A 81 0.93 5.24 10.59
N ASP A 82 0.57 6.52 10.44
CA ASP A 82 1.55 7.59 10.28
C ASP A 82 2.53 7.63 11.48
N SER A 83 3.82 7.85 11.21
CA SER A 83 4.86 8.03 12.20
C SER A 83 5.79 9.18 11.81
N LYS A 84 6.28 9.92 12.81
CA LYS A 84 7.30 10.96 12.61
C LYS A 84 8.70 10.38 12.37
N ASP A 85 8.92 9.14 12.79
CA ASP A 85 10.20 8.45 12.73
C ASP A 85 9.98 6.96 12.52
N VAL A 86 10.54 6.44 11.41
CA VAL A 86 10.44 5.04 11.00
C VAL A 86 11.83 4.39 10.89
N SER A 87 12.85 5.04 11.47
CA SER A 87 14.22 4.56 11.48
C SER A 87 14.43 3.40 12.45
N GLY A 88 15.51 2.64 12.21
CA GLY A 88 15.89 1.50 13.04
C GLY A 88 14.88 0.37 12.89
N ASN A 89 14.11 0.10 13.94
CA ASN A 89 13.15 -0.99 14.05
C ASN A 89 11.69 -0.51 14.23
N LYS A 90 11.44 0.78 14.00
CA LYS A 90 10.13 1.41 14.20
C LYS A 90 9.26 1.25 12.96
N LEU A 91 8.20 0.45 13.06
CA LEU A 91 7.18 0.36 12.03
C LEU A 91 6.43 1.68 11.91
N GLY A 92 5.99 2.02 10.71
CA GLY A 92 5.29 3.28 10.47
C GLY A 92 5.47 3.76 9.04
N ILE A 93 4.65 4.73 8.66
CA ILE A 93 4.84 5.51 7.44
C ILE A 93 5.13 6.96 7.81
N ARG A 94 6.26 7.51 7.38
CA ARG A 94 6.53 8.95 7.44
C ARG A 94 6.24 9.55 6.07
N CYS A 95 5.17 10.32 5.98
CA CYS A 95 4.81 11.06 4.79
C CYS A 95 5.06 12.56 4.99
N ARG A 96 5.58 13.25 3.97
CA ARG A 96 5.77 14.71 3.94
C ARG A 96 5.28 15.30 2.62
N GLY A 97 4.74 16.51 2.70
CA GLY A 97 4.08 17.21 1.60
C GLY A 97 2.55 17.15 1.73
N ASP A 98 1.87 18.06 1.05
CA ASP A 98 0.41 18.19 1.14
C ASP A 98 -0.30 16.95 0.58
N GLY A 99 0.32 16.21 -0.33
CA GLY A 99 -0.24 14.99 -0.92
C GLY A 99 -0.40 13.82 0.05
N CYS A 100 0.13 13.95 1.26
CA CYS A 100 -0.01 12.97 2.32
C CYS A 100 -1.44 12.89 2.88
N ILE A 101 -2.22 13.96 2.75
CA ILE A 101 -3.62 14.00 3.17
C ILE A 101 -4.44 13.12 2.21
N HIS A 102 -5.45 12.42 2.72
CA HIS A 102 -6.17 11.39 1.98
C HIS A 102 -6.76 11.88 0.64
N ASP A 103 -7.33 13.08 0.62
CA ASP A 103 -8.00 13.68 -0.53
C ASP A 103 -7.09 14.51 -1.45
N HIS A 104 -5.82 14.68 -1.09
CA HIS A 104 -4.87 15.47 -1.85
C HIS A 104 -4.16 14.65 -2.95
N SER A 105 -3.76 15.35 -4.02
CA SER A 105 -2.97 14.75 -5.11
C SER A 105 -1.66 14.17 -4.60
N THR A 106 -1.33 12.94 -5.03
CA THR A 106 -0.03 12.33 -4.76
C THR A 106 1.13 13.17 -5.31
N ASP A 107 0.89 14.00 -6.34
CA ASP A 107 1.94 14.87 -6.92
C ASP A 107 2.50 15.89 -5.92
N ASN A 108 1.74 16.19 -4.86
CA ASN A 108 2.15 17.10 -3.79
C ASN A 108 2.86 16.36 -2.63
N ILE A 109 3.19 15.08 -2.77
CA ILE A 109 4.03 14.35 -1.82
C ILE A 109 5.49 14.69 -2.13
N GLU A 110 6.25 15.07 -1.11
CA GLU A 110 7.70 15.27 -1.24
C GLU A 110 8.47 13.98 -0.94
N LEU A 111 8.01 13.24 0.07
CA LEU A 111 8.64 12.03 0.57
C LEU A 111 7.61 11.09 1.20
N VAL A 112 7.74 9.80 0.91
CA VAL A 112 7.20 8.73 1.75
C VAL A 112 8.33 7.80 2.18
N GLU A 113 8.52 7.65 3.48
CA GLU A 113 9.38 6.64 4.08
C GLU A 113 8.49 5.60 4.74
N MET A 114 8.64 4.34 4.36
CA MET A 114 7.74 3.24 4.71
C MET A 114 8.54 2.14 5.40
N HIS A 115 8.11 1.73 6.59
CA HIS A 115 8.67 0.59 7.30
C HIS A 115 7.55 -0.40 7.66
N TRP A 116 7.49 -1.51 6.93
CA TRP A 116 6.42 -2.51 7.02
C TRP A 116 6.72 -3.64 8.01
N THR A 117 7.92 -4.21 7.93
CA THR A 117 8.38 -5.29 8.82
C THR A 117 9.88 -5.27 8.99
N ASN A 118 10.34 -5.85 10.11
CA ASN A 118 11.74 -6.03 10.44
C ASN A 118 12.31 -7.38 9.98
N LYS A 119 11.47 -8.37 9.69
CA LYS A 119 11.90 -9.75 9.38
C LYS A 119 10.97 -10.42 8.34
N PRO A 120 11.35 -10.47 7.04
CA PRO A 120 12.49 -9.75 6.44
C PRO A 120 12.30 -8.22 6.53
N LEU A 121 13.37 -7.45 6.36
CA LEU A 121 13.29 -5.98 6.42
C LEU A 121 12.62 -5.44 5.15
N PHE A 122 11.47 -4.78 5.32
CA PHE A 122 10.78 -4.04 4.26
C PHE A 122 10.68 -2.57 4.65
N HIS A 123 11.79 -1.86 4.39
CA HIS A 123 11.93 -0.42 4.62
C HIS A 123 12.34 0.25 3.32
N TRP A 124 11.50 1.12 2.81
CA TRP A 124 11.78 1.90 1.61
C TRP A 124 11.51 3.38 1.78
N THR A 125 12.21 4.19 0.99
CA THR A 125 11.95 5.61 0.84
C THR A 125 11.69 5.92 -0.63
N ILE A 126 10.69 6.76 -0.86
CA ILE A 126 10.35 7.31 -2.16
C ILE A 126 10.44 8.83 -2.03
N TYR A 127 11.18 9.46 -2.94
CA TYR A 127 11.25 10.91 -3.09
C TYR A 127 10.68 11.31 -4.45
N HIS A 128 10.00 12.45 -4.52
CA HIS A 128 9.34 12.91 -5.74
C HIS A 128 10.30 13.25 -6.88
N ASP A 129 11.56 13.56 -6.56
CA ASP A 129 12.61 13.98 -7.48
C ASP A 129 13.57 12.84 -7.85
N TRP A 130 13.41 11.65 -7.27
CA TRP A 130 14.23 10.49 -7.56
C TRP A 130 13.53 9.60 -8.56
N LEU A 131 13.71 9.91 -9.84
CA LEU A 131 12.98 9.26 -10.93
C LEU A 131 13.79 8.15 -11.59
N ASP A 132 13.11 7.10 -12.05
CA ASP A 132 13.64 6.13 -13.02
C ASP A 132 13.61 6.71 -14.45
N GLU A 133 14.10 5.93 -15.43
CA GLU A 133 14.13 6.34 -16.84
C GLU A 133 12.73 6.58 -17.44
N ALA A 134 11.68 6.01 -16.83
CA ALA A 134 10.29 6.16 -17.24
C ALA A 134 9.56 7.28 -16.48
N GLY A 135 10.25 8.00 -15.58
CA GLY A 135 9.67 9.07 -14.77
C GLY A 135 8.88 8.59 -13.55
N ASN A 136 8.99 7.32 -13.15
CA ASN A 136 8.39 6.81 -11.92
C ASN A 136 9.32 7.06 -10.73
N TRP A 137 8.75 7.21 -9.55
CA TRP A 137 9.51 7.52 -8.34
C TRP A 137 10.21 6.26 -7.80
N GLN A 138 11.51 6.30 -7.60
CA GLN A 138 12.29 5.14 -7.21
C GLN A 138 11.94 4.66 -5.80
N LEU A 139 11.71 3.36 -5.66
CA LEU A 139 11.54 2.68 -4.38
C LEU A 139 12.93 2.29 -3.85
N ARG A 140 13.52 3.10 -2.98
CA ARG A 140 14.89 2.88 -2.50
C ARG A 140 14.94 2.28 -1.10
N GLY A 141 15.79 1.29 -0.91
CA GLY A 141 16.05 0.68 0.40
C GLY A 141 16.92 1.56 1.30
N THR A 142 17.06 1.14 2.56
CA THR A 142 17.95 1.79 3.54
C THR A 142 19.43 1.66 3.19
N ASP A 143 19.77 0.74 2.29
CA ASP A 143 21.10 0.55 1.72
C ASP A 143 21.40 1.48 0.53
N GLY A 144 20.43 2.31 0.13
CA GLY A 144 20.54 3.24 -0.98
C GLY A 144 20.28 2.62 -2.36
N ASN A 145 20.07 1.30 -2.46
CA ASN A 145 19.76 0.64 -3.72
C ASN A 145 18.30 0.84 -4.12
N ALA A 146 18.03 0.85 -5.41
CA ALA A 146 16.67 0.85 -5.94
C ALA A 146 16.15 -0.58 -6.07
N TYR A 147 14.94 -0.84 -5.55
CA TYR A 147 14.27 -2.15 -5.57
C TYR A 147 13.05 -2.19 -6.48
N GLY A 148 12.77 -1.08 -7.16
CA GLY A 148 11.59 -0.90 -7.96
C GLY A 148 11.32 0.58 -8.18
N ALA A 149 10.14 0.86 -8.71
CA ALA A 149 9.66 2.22 -8.87
C ALA A 149 8.14 2.28 -8.66
N CYS A 150 7.64 3.45 -8.32
CA CYS A 150 6.26 3.72 -8.01
C CYS A 150 5.77 4.87 -8.87
N LYS A 151 4.66 4.63 -9.57
CA LYS A 151 3.93 5.65 -10.29
C LYS A 151 3.00 6.38 -9.31
N PRO A 152 3.14 7.70 -9.13
CA PRO A 152 2.14 8.48 -8.40
C PRO A 152 0.82 8.47 -9.17
N ILE A 153 -0.30 8.40 -8.46
CA ILE A 153 -1.63 8.36 -9.08
C ILE A 153 -2.15 9.77 -9.44
N GLY A 154 -1.54 10.81 -8.87
CA GLY A 154 -1.99 12.19 -9.03
C GLY A 154 -3.24 12.47 -8.21
N THR A 155 -4.15 13.29 -8.73
CA THR A 155 -5.46 13.56 -8.11
C THR A 155 -6.44 12.42 -8.41
N PRO A 156 -6.96 11.71 -7.39
CA PRO A 156 -7.94 10.64 -7.62
C PRO A 156 -9.22 11.23 -8.21
N GLY A 157 -9.71 10.63 -9.30
CA GLY A 157 -10.96 11.06 -9.94
C GLY A 157 -12.22 10.60 -9.20
N VAL A 158 -12.13 9.47 -8.50
CA VAL A 158 -13.20 8.85 -7.70
C VAL A 158 -12.56 8.10 -6.53
N TRP A 159 -13.21 8.15 -5.36
CA TRP A 159 -12.83 7.39 -4.17
C TRP A 159 -13.53 6.04 -4.17
N ASP A 160 -12.78 4.99 -3.84
CA ASP A 160 -13.33 3.65 -3.67
C ASP A 160 -13.66 3.38 -2.20
N TYR A 161 -14.67 2.53 -1.97
CA TYR A 161 -15.16 2.22 -0.65
C TYR A 161 -15.27 0.71 -0.47
N CYS A 162 -14.83 0.24 0.69
CA CYS A 162 -14.97 -1.14 1.13
C CYS A 162 -15.66 -1.18 2.49
N SER A 163 -16.86 -1.75 2.54
CA SER A 163 -17.59 -1.92 3.81
C SER A 163 -17.48 -3.36 4.28
N PHE A 164 -17.00 -3.54 5.50
CA PHE A 164 -16.98 -4.82 6.18
C PHE A 164 -17.97 -4.80 7.33
N SER A 165 -19.14 -5.38 7.06
CA SER A 165 -20.13 -5.62 8.09
C SER A 165 -19.72 -6.83 8.91
N HIS A 166 -19.27 -6.61 10.14
CA HIS A 166 -19.27 -7.68 11.12
C HIS A 166 -20.72 -8.06 11.47
N PRO A 167 -21.00 -9.36 11.75
CA PRO A 167 -22.23 -9.74 12.43
C PRO A 167 -22.45 -8.85 13.67
N PRO A 168 -23.70 -8.46 14.00
CA PRO A 168 -23.99 -7.55 15.12
C PRO A 168 -23.45 -7.99 16.48
N GLU A 169 -23.16 -9.29 16.62
CA GLU A 169 -22.63 -9.94 17.82
C GLU A 169 -21.10 -9.77 17.97
N LEU A 170 -20.40 -9.38 16.90
CA LEU A 170 -18.93 -9.27 16.84
C LEU A 170 -18.40 -7.83 16.90
N GLY A 171 -19.27 -6.81 16.96
CA GLY A 171 -18.87 -5.43 17.22
C GLY A 171 -19.33 -4.41 16.17
N ALA A 172 -18.58 -3.31 16.10
CA ALA A 172 -18.83 -2.19 15.20
C ALA A 172 -18.69 -2.60 13.72
N THR A 173 -19.45 -1.96 12.82
CA THR A 173 -19.20 -2.07 11.37
C THR A 173 -18.03 -1.18 11.01
N GLU A 174 -17.09 -1.72 10.26
CA GLU A 174 -15.94 -0.97 9.75
C GLU A 174 -16.16 -0.64 8.27
N THR A 175 -15.99 0.63 7.92
CA THR A 175 -15.96 1.07 6.53
C THR A 175 -14.58 1.63 6.23
N TYR A 176 -13.93 1.06 5.23
CA TYR A 176 -12.63 1.46 4.71
C TYR A 176 -12.88 2.37 3.51
N VAL A 177 -12.50 3.63 3.65
CA VAL A 177 -12.42 4.59 2.53
C VAL A 177 -10.98 4.52 2.03
N VAL A 178 -10.78 4.06 0.80
CA VAL A 178 -9.45 3.73 0.30
C VAL A 178 -8.97 4.76 -0.72
N HIS A 179 -7.77 5.30 -0.48
CA HIS A 179 -7.19 6.39 -1.24
C HIS A 179 -5.88 5.93 -1.86
N LYS A 180 -5.94 5.52 -3.14
CA LYS A 180 -4.75 5.04 -3.84
C LYS A 180 -3.74 6.18 -4.00
N LYS A 181 -2.52 6.00 -3.47
CA LYS A 181 -1.45 6.99 -3.61
C LYS A 181 -0.44 6.59 -4.67
N PHE A 182 0.01 5.33 -4.65
CA PHE A 182 1.03 4.83 -5.57
C PHE A 182 0.64 3.49 -6.20
N GLN A 183 1.10 3.28 -7.43
CA GLN A 183 1.23 1.96 -8.02
C GLN A 183 2.71 1.62 -8.15
N CYS A 184 3.17 0.60 -7.42
CA CYS A 184 4.56 0.21 -7.34
C CYS A 184 4.84 -1.07 -8.13
N PHE A 185 6.04 -1.13 -8.69
CA PHE A 185 6.58 -2.23 -9.49
C PHE A 185 7.92 -2.66 -8.90
N THR A 186 8.02 -3.91 -8.45
CA THR A 186 9.19 -4.42 -7.71
C THR A 186 9.31 -5.94 -7.87
N GLY A 187 10.35 -6.54 -7.28
CA GLY A 187 10.45 -7.99 -7.13
C GLY A 187 9.69 -8.57 -5.93
N PHE A 188 9.12 -7.73 -5.06
CA PHE A 188 8.41 -8.14 -3.84
C PHE A 188 6.89 -8.14 -4.02
N THR A 189 6.22 -9.16 -3.51
CA THR A 189 4.76 -9.28 -3.56
C THR A 189 4.11 -8.57 -2.37
N PRO A 190 2.83 -8.17 -2.48
CA PRO A 190 2.04 -7.73 -1.33
C PRO A 190 2.04 -8.75 -0.19
N GLU A 191 2.04 -10.04 -0.49
CA GLU A 191 2.09 -11.12 0.48
C GLU A 191 3.41 -11.13 1.25
N ASP A 192 4.54 -10.93 0.56
CA ASP A 192 5.84 -10.78 1.23
C ASP A 192 5.76 -9.62 2.23
N ILE A 193 5.28 -8.46 1.79
CA ILE A 193 5.23 -7.22 2.58
C ILE A 193 4.33 -7.38 3.81
N ASN A 194 3.15 -7.97 3.63
CA ASN A 194 2.15 -8.14 4.68
C ASN A 194 2.43 -9.34 5.60
N ALA A 195 3.34 -10.26 5.26
CA ALA A 195 3.64 -11.45 6.08
C ALA A 195 4.30 -11.16 7.43
N GLY A 196 4.68 -9.90 7.69
CA GLY A 196 5.43 -9.49 8.89
C GLY A 196 4.60 -9.07 10.11
N SER A 197 3.28 -9.28 10.11
CA SER A 197 2.37 -8.95 11.22
C SER A 197 2.27 -10.05 12.27
#